data_AF-A0A239NNR7-F1
#
_entry.id   AF-A0A239NNR7-F1
#
_cell.length_a   1.000
_cell.length_b   1.000
_cell.length_c   1.000
_cell.angle_alpha   90.00
_cell.angle_beta   90.00
_cell.angle_gamma   90.00
#
_symmetry.space_group_name_H-M   'P 1'
#
loop_
_entity.id
_entity.type
_entity.pdbx_description
1 polymer ?
#
loop_
_entity_poly.entity_id
_entity_poly.type
_entity_poly.pdbx_seq_one_letter_code
_entity_poly.pdbx_strand_id
1 'polypeptide(L)' 'MCQRCRGNGKCTTCDGSGNRGVWNCSSCKGTGDCKACNGKG' A
#
# COMPACT_ATOMS: atom_id res chain seq x y z
N MET A 1 -0.56 13.09 -7.21
CA MET A 1 -1.74 12.22 -7.36
C MET A 1 -1.34 10.89 -7.95
N CYS A 2 -0.95 9.95 -7.10
CA CYS A 2 -0.65 8.60 -7.55
C CYS A 2 -1.94 7.85 -7.95
N GLN A 3 -2.14 7.59 -9.24
CA GLN A 3 -3.33 6.87 -9.74
C GLN A 3 -3.45 5.46 -9.15
N ARG A 4 -2.32 4.80 -8.84
CA ARG A 4 -2.31 3.46 -8.23
C ARG A 4 -2.77 3.43 -6.78
N CYS A 5 -2.73 4.57 -6.08
CA CYS A 5 -3.07 4.69 -4.67
C CYS A 5 -4.20 5.71 -4.43
N ARG A 6 -4.83 6.20 -5.50
CA ARG A 6 -5.85 7.27 -5.49
C ARG A 6 -5.47 8.49 -4.65
N GLY A 7 -4.17 8.82 -4.60
CA GLY A 7 -3.66 9.94 -3.80
C GLY A 7 -3.64 9.74 -2.28
N ASN A 8 -3.94 8.55 -1.77
CA ASN A 8 -3.94 8.27 -0.33
C ASN A 8 -2.55 7.84 0.18
N GLY A 9 -1.59 7.57 -0.71
CA GLY A 9 -0.26 7.03 -0.35
C GLY A 9 -0.27 5.58 0.15
N LYS A 10 -1.43 5.05 0.55
CA LYS A 10 -1.63 3.70 1.07
C LYS A 10 -1.81 2.68 -0.04
N CYS A 11 -1.31 1.46 0.18
CA CYS A 11 -1.53 0.36 -0.73
C CYS A 11 -2.98 -0.10 -0.66
N THR A 12 -3.67 -0.01 -1.80
CA THR A 12 -5.09 -0.33 -1.96
C THR A 12 -5.41 -1.81 -1.74
N THR A 13 -4.44 -2.70 -1.93
CA THR A 13 -4.63 -4.14 -1.73
C THR A 13 -4.71 -4.51 -0.24
N CYS A 14 -3.91 -3.83 0.59
CA CYS A 14 -3.84 -4.04 2.04
C CYS A 14 -4.54 -2.92 2.82
N ASP A 15 -5.22 -1.99 2.14
CA ASP A 15 -5.75 -0.72 2.68
C ASP A 15 -4.79 0.06 3.60
N GLY A 16 -3.48 -0.05 3.34
CA GLY A 16 -2.47 0.55 4.21
C GLY A 16 -2.06 -0.30 5.43
N SER A 17 -2.70 -1.43 5.69
CA SER A 17 -2.37 -2.29 6.84
C SER A 17 -1.02 -3.02 6.70
N GLY A 18 -0.47 -3.11 5.49
CA GLY A 18 0.77 -3.86 5.21
C GLY A 18 0.62 -5.38 5.24
N ASN A 19 -0.35 -5.88 6.00
CA ASN A 19 -0.58 -7.29 6.27
C ASN A 19 -2.05 -7.66 6.04
N ARG A 20 -2.29 -8.91 5.66
CA ARG A 20 -3.61 -9.55 5.68
C ARG A 20 -3.57 -10.67 6.73
N GLY A 21 -3.93 -10.32 7.96
CA GLY A 21 -3.80 -11.21 9.11
C GLY A 21 -2.33 -11.53 9.39
N VAL A 22 -1.97 -12.81 9.37
CA VAL A 22 -0.60 -13.29 9.61
C VAL A 22 0.32 -13.16 8.38
N TRP A 23 -0.23 -12.88 7.20
CA TRP A 23 0.53 -12.82 5.96
C TRP A 23 0.85 -11.39 5.55
N ASN A 24 2.11 -11.14 5.17
CA ASN A 24 2.50 -9.87 4.57
C ASN A 24 1.82 -9.69 3.21
N CYS A 25 1.23 -8.53 2.97
CA CYS A 25 0.58 -8.29 1.69
C CYS A 25 1.62 -8.13 0.59
N SER A 26 1.58 -9.02 -0.40
CA SER A 26 2.57 -9.08 -1.50
C SER A 26 2.68 -7.80 -2.32
N SER A 27 1.59 -7.01 -2.39
CA SER A 27 1.57 -5.74 -3.12
C SER A 27 2.37 -4.64 -2.42
N CYS A 28 2.35 -4.61 -1.09
CA CYS A 28 3.04 -3.63 -0.26
C CYS A 28 4.27 -4.23 0.45
N LYS A 29 4.55 -5.54 0.30
CA LYS A 29 5.64 -6.27 0.97
C LYS A 29 5.68 -6.02 2.49
N GLY A 30 4.51 -5.88 3.14
CA GLY A 30 4.45 -5.62 4.58
C GLY A 30 4.49 -4.14 4.98
N THR A 31 4.85 -3.20 4.08
CA THR A 31 4.99 -1.79 4.48
C THR A 31 3.66 -1.07 4.63
N GLY A 32 2.61 -1.51 3.93
CA GLY A 32 1.33 -0.80 3.90
C GLY A 32 1.33 0.37 2.92
N ASP A 33 2.50 0.91 2.61
CA ASP A 33 2.63 1.98 1.64
C ASP A 33 2.50 1.52 0.20
N CYS A 34 1.95 2.41 -0.61
CA CYS A 34 1.95 2.25 -2.04
C CYS A 34 3.35 2.54 -2.59
N LYS A 35 4.17 1.48 -2.72
CA LYS A 35 5.51 1.50 -3.33
C LYS A 35 5.53 2.17 -4.71
N ALA A 36 4.43 2.10 -5.45
CA ALA A 36 4.32 2.72 -6.76
C ALA A 36 4.56 4.24 -6.75
N CYS A 37 4.34 4.90 -5.60
CA CYS A 37 4.62 6.33 -5.44
C CYS A 37 5.36 6.63 -4.12
N ASN A 38 6.11 5.66 -3.58
CA ASN A 38 6.86 5.80 -2.32
C ASN A 38 6.01 6.37 -1.17
N GLY A 39 4.76 5.93 -1.03
CA GLY A 39 3.87 6.40 0.04
C GLY A 39 3.36 7.83 -0.12
N LYS A 40 3.75 8.55 -1.19
CA LYS A 40 3.28 9.91 -1.46
C LYS A 40 2.00 9.88 -2.29
N GLY A 41 0.94 10.47 -1.72
CA GLY A 41 -0.33 10.76 -2.39
C GLY A 41 -0.16 11.74 -3.55
#